data_AF-A0AAW9BE81-F1
#
_entry.id   AF-A0AAW9BE81-F1
#
_cell.length_a   1.000
_cell.length_b   1.000
_cell.length_c   1.000
_cell.angle_alpha   90.00
_cell.angle_beta   90.00
_cell.angle_gamma   90.00
#
_symmetry.space_group_name_H-M   'P 1'
#
loop_
_entity.id
_entity.type
_entity.pdbx_description
1 polymer ?
#
loop_
_entity_poly.entity_id
_entity_poly.type
_entity_poly.pdbx_seq_one_letter_code
_entity_poly.pdbx_strand_id
1 'polypeptide(L)'
;MIVSHNELVAAVNKAFLGMRRHCGEADVIANMVADLQMVGLHGVRHFNNASLFLGLDSDCAVSVTNSTPSNIEVELHNGSVACHLPAVLDFALEKMINRKSITITLTQCHNRWLGFSELLKLSAKGIACRAQWVNGSSPKRTLYVLNRGRIAPEVFFSDQFDGHDTDLHSMVIELSVNDFDIEKSAQGYTTHIEGDELSRTQQASWQNGIFVEDQEWETLKQTATALLVENSERSMLGAGGVV
;
A
#
# COMPACT_ATOMS: atom_id res chain seq x y z
N MET A 1 -17.24 13.35 -0.87
CA MET A 1 -18.32 12.64 -0.13
C MET A 1 -17.79 11.95 1.12
N ILE A 2 -18.69 11.48 1.99
CA ILE A 2 -18.36 10.72 3.20
C ILE A 2 -18.88 9.29 3.06
N VAL A 3 -18.05 8.30 3.36
CA VAL A 3 -18.41 6.87 3.33
C VAL A 3 -17.99 6.19 4.64
N SER A 4 -18.67 5.10 5.00
CA SER A 4 -18.23 4.26 6.10
C SER A 4 -17.02 3.40 5.71
N HIS A 5 -16.27 2.94 6.72
CA HIS A 5 -15.19 1.96 6.54
C HIS A 5 -15.66 0.71 5.77
N ASN A 6 -16.82 0.18 6.14
CA ASN A 6 -17.35 -1.04 5.53
C ASN A 6 -17.74 -0.82 4.05
N GLU A 7 -18.30 0.35 3.72
CA GLU A 7 -18.59 0.70 2.32
C GLU A 7 -17.31 0.82 1.51
N LEU A 8 -16.28 1.47 2.05
CA LEU A 8 -15.00 1.62 1.37
C LEU A 8 -14.32 0.26 1.16
N VAL A 9 -14.18 -0.56 2.21
CA VAL A 9 -13.60 -1.90 2.12
C VAL A 9 -14.37 -2.78 1.13
N ALA A 10 -15.71 -2.76 1.18
CA ALA A 10 -16.53 -3.55 0.26
C ALA A 10 -16.38 -3.09 -1.20
N ALA A 11 -16.29 -1.78 -1.44
CA ALA A 11 -16.10 -1.25 -2.79
C ALA A 11 -14.72 -1.62 -3.36
N VAL A 12 -13.64 -1.45 -2.57
CA VAL A 12 -12.28 -1.80 -2.99
C VAL A 12 -12.13 -3.30 -3.20
N ASN A 13 -12.67 -4.12 -2.30
CA ASN A 13 -12.64 -5.57 -2.43
C ASN A 13 -13.29 -6.04 -3.74
N LYS A 14 -14.48 -5.52 -4.06
CA LYS A 14 -15.17 -5.80 -5.34
C LYS A 14 -14.35 -5.33 -6.53
N ALA A 15 -13.83 -4.10 -6.49
CA ALA A 15 -12.99 -3.56 -7.56
C ALA A 15 -11.77 -4.44 -7.82
N PHE A 16 -11.06 -4.86 -6.77
CA PHE A 16 -9.87 -5.71 -6.91
C PHE A 16 -10.21 -7.11 -7.45
N LEU A 17 -11.25 -7.76 -6.90
CA LEU A 17 -11.71 -9.06 -7.42
C LEU A 17 -12.10 -8.99 -8.90
N GLY A 18 -12.64 -7.85 -9.36
CA GLY A 18 -13.00 -7.64 -10.75
C GLY A 18 -11.83 -7.56 -11.72
N MET A 19 -10.63 -7.29 -11.21
CA MET A 19 -9.40 -7.32 -12.01
C MET A 19 -8.96 -8.75 -12.35
N ARG A 20 -9.55 -9.78 -11.71
CA ARG A 20 -9.26 -11.21 -11.94
C ARG A 20 -7.76 -11.56 -11.83
N ARG A 21 -7.09 -10.93 -10.87
CA ARG A 21 -5.69 -11.20 -10.52
C ARG A 21 -5.56 -12.58 -9.86
N HIS A 22 -4.42 -13.22 -10.07
CA HIS A 22 -4.04 -14.45 -9.38
C HIS A 22 -3.13 -14.20 -8.16
N CYS A 23 -2.65 -12.97 -8.00
CA CYS A 23 -1.84 -12.54 -6.86
C CYS A 23 -2.51 -11.43 -6.04
N GLY A 24 -2.19 -11.37 -4.75
CA GLY A 24 -2.78 -10.43 -3.79
C GLY A 24 -4.09 -10.93 -3.17
N GLU A 25 -4.30 -10.57 -1.90
CA GLU A 25 -5.51 -10.93 -1.15
C GLU A 25 -6.46 -9.72 -1.09
N ALA A 26 -7.67 -9.88 -1.65
CA ALA A 26 -8.59 -8.77 -1.86
C ALA A 26 -9.03 -8.08 -0.57
N ASP A 27 -9.17 -8.82 0.51
CA ASP A 27 -9.49 -8.30 1.84
C ASP A 27 -8.30 -7.54 2.44
N VAL A 28 -7.08 -8.07 2.33
CA VAL A 28 -5.87 -7.38 2.77
C VAL A 28 -5.69 -6.06 2.03
N ILE A 29 -5.82 -6.07 0.69
CA ILE A 29 -5.68 -4.88 -0.15
C ILE A 29 -6.78 -3.86 0.15
N ALA A 30 -8.02 -4.31 0.35
CA ALA A 30 -9.11 -3.42 0.73
C ALA A 30 -8.83 -2.69 2.06
N ASN A 31 -8.26 -3.39 3.05
CA ASN A 31 -7.83 -2.76 4.30
C ASN A 31 -6.62 -1.84 4.11
N MET A 32 -5.62 -2.20 3.28
CA MET A 32 -4.50 -1.30 2.94
C MET A 32 -5.00 0.05 2.39
N VAL A 33 -5.99 0.01 1.50
CA VAL A 33 -6.59 1.20 0.90
C VAL A 33 -7.40 1.99 1.93
N ALA A 34 -8.23 1.31 2.72
CA ALA A 34 -9.04 1.96 3.75
C ALA A 34 -8.15 2.63 4.81
N ASP A 35 -7.18 1.91 5.37
CA ASP A 35 -6.25 2.41 6.38
C ASP A 35 -5.53 3.67 5.89
N LEU A 36 -5.01 3.64 4.65
CA LEU A 36 -4.31 4.76 4.04
C LEU A 36 -5.24 5.96 3.77
N GLN A 37 -6.49 5.71 3.36
CA GLN A 37 -7.49 6.77 3.20
C GLN A 37 -7.86 7.40 4.55
N MET A 38 -8.00 6.60 5.60
CA MET A 38 -8.43 7.06 6.93
C MET A 38 -7.40 7.95 7.61
N VAL A 39 -6.11 7.75 7.34
CA VAL A 39 -5.04 8.64 7.85
C VAL A 39 -4.85 9.90 6.98
N GLY A 40 -5.63 10.06 5.90
CA GLY A 40 -5.57 11.21 5.01
C GLY A 40 -4.50 11.12 3.91
N LEU A 41 -3.94 9.94 3.65
CA LEU A 41 -2.89 9.72 2.65
C LEU A 41 -3.45 9.14 1.34
N HIS A 42 -4.71 9.46 1.02
CA HIS A 42 -5.34 9.24 -0.29
C HIS A 42 -5.32 7.79 -0.81
N GLY A 43 -5.62 6.81 0.04
CA GLY A 43 -5.66 5.40 -0.34
C GLY A 43 -6.50 5.08 -1.59
N VAL A 44 -7.68 5.70 -1.73
CA VAL A 44 -8.56 5.45 -2.89
C VAL A 44 -7.90 5.90 -4.19
N ARG A 45 -7.27 7.08 -4.19
CA ARG A 45 -6.55 7.59 -5.36
C ARG A 45 -5.39 6.68 -5.74
N HIS A 46 -4.62 6.20 -4.76
CA HIS A 46 -3.54 5.24 -5.01
C HIS A 46 -4.07 3.94 -5.63
N PHE A 47 -5.20 3.44 -5.15
CA PHE A 47 -5.84 2.25 -5.71
C PHE A 47 -6.41 2.48 -7.11
N ASN A 48 -7.05 3.61 -7.38
CA ASN A 48 -7.56 3.93 -8.72
C ASN A 48 -6.43 4.06 -9.74
N ASN A 49 -5.34 4.74 -9.37
CA ASN A 49 -4.16 4.83 -10.22
C ASN A 49 -3.54 3.46 -10.46
N ALA A 50 -3.47 2.61 -9.43
CA ALA A 50 -3.02 1.22 -9.54
C ALA A 50 -3.88 0.43 -10.52
N SER A 51 -5.20 0.57 -10.43
CA SER A 51 -6.20 -0.20 -11.18
C SER A 51 -6.05 -0.08 -12.68
N LEU A 52 -5.53 1.06 -13.18
CA LEU A 52 -5.24 1.28 -14.60
C LEU A 52 -4.14 0.34 -15.14
N PHE A 53 -3.24 -0.11 -14.27
CA PHE A 53 -2.06 -0.90 -14.62
C PHE A 53 -2.12 -2.33 -14.06
N LEU A 54 -2.85 -2.56 -12.96
CA LEU A 54 -2.98 -3.88 -12.32
C LEU A 54 -3.50 -4.97 -13.29
N GLY A 55 -4.38 -4.62 -14.23
CA GLY A 55 -4.84 -5.56 -15.26
C GLY A 55 -3.76 -5.95 -16.29
N LEU A 56 -2.66 -5.23 -16.34
CA LEU A 56 -1.51 -5.43 -17.24
C LEU A 56 -0.30 -6.05 -16.51
N ASP A 57 -0.28 -6.01 -15.18
CA ASP A 57 0.78 -6.60 -14.38
C ASP A 57 0.90 -8.10 -14.68
N SER A 58 2.12 -8.64 -14.64
CA SER A 58 2.31 -10.08 -14.69
C SER A 58 1.78 -10.71 -13.40
N ASP A 59 0.90 -11.70 -13.51
CA ASP A 59 0.47 -12.55 -12.38
C ASP A 59 1.54 -13.62 -12.10
N CYS A 60 2.79 -13.19 -11.88
CA CYS A 60 3.91 -14.08 -11.59
C CYS A 60 4.38 -13.98 -10.14
N ALA A 61 5.06 -15.03 -9.69
CA ALA A 61 5.77 -14.99 -8.42
C ALA A 61 6.93 -13.99 -8.48
N VAL A 62 7.21 -13.35 -7.35
CA VAL A 62 8.39 -12.48 -7.21
C VAL A 62 9.69 -13.28 -7.31
N SER A 63 10.77 -12.62 -7.71
CA SER A 63 12.10 -13.24 -7.79
C SER A 63 13.04 -12.68 -6.74
N VAL A 64 13.57 -13.53 -5.87
CA VAL A 64 14.66 -13.15 -4.94
C VAL A 64 15.97 -13.15 -5.72
N THR A 65 16.43 -11.99 -6.13
CA THR A 65 17.63 -11.82 -6.97
C THR A 65 18.92 -11.85 -6.15
N ASN A 66 18.85 -11.38 -4.90
CA ASN A 66 19.96 -11.44 -3.96
C ASN A 66 19.44 -11.73 -2.55
N SER A 67 20.21 -12.50 -1.79
CA SER A 67 19.79 -12.93 -0.45
C SER A 67 21.00 -13.14 0.45
N THR A 68 21.26 -12.15 1.29
CA THR A 68 22.26 -12.22 2.36
C THR A 68 21.57 -12.32 3.73
N PRO A 69 22.32 -12.50 4.83
CA PRO A 69 21.74 -12.49 6.18
C PRO A 69 21.14 -11.15 6.63
N SER A 70 21.46 -10.04 5.96
CA SER A 70 21.07 -8.67 6.34
C SER A 70 20.41 -7.87 5.22
N ASN A 71 20.39 -8.40 4.00
CA ASN A 71 19.82 -7.75 2.82
C ASN A 71 19.11 -8.78 1.94
N ILE A 72 17.93 -8.42 1.43
CA ILE A 72 17.18 -9.19 0.43
C ILE A 72 16.86 -8.24 -0.72
N GLU A 73 17.13 -8.65 -1.95
CA GLU A 73 16.66 -7.96 -3.14
C GLU A 73 15.59 -8.83 -3.80
N VAL A 74 14.44 -8.21 -4.07
CA VAL A 74 13.26 -8.88 -4.63
C VAL A 74 12.77 -8.10 -5.84
N GLU A 75 12.73 -8.74 -6.99
CA GLU A 75 12.17 -8.19 -8.21
C GLU A 75 10.69 -8.55 -8.32
N LEU A 76 9.84 -7.53 -8.52
CA LEU A 76 8.39 -7.66 -8.57
C LEU A 76 7.84 -7.78 -9.99
N HIS A 77 8.69 -7.77 -11.03
CA HIS A 77 8.29 -7.93 -12.44
C HIS A 77 7.21 -6.92 -12.88
N ASN A 78 7.41 -5.66 -12.50
CA ASN A 78 6.45 -4.57 -12.65
C ASN A 78 5.12 -4.79 -11.89
N GLY A 79 5.16 -5.54 -10.79
CA GLY A 79 4.00 -5.84 -9.95
C GLY A 79 3.73 -4.78 -8.87
N SER A 80 2.46 -4.67 -8.48
CA SER A 80 2.05 -3.83 -7.36
C SER A 80 2.58 -4.30 -6.01
N VAL A 81 3.13 -3.38 -5.21
CA VAL A 81 3.52 -3.63 -3.82
C VAL A 81 2.36 -4.20 -3.00
N ALA A 82 1.12 -3.77 -3.27
CA ALA A 82 -0.08 -4.25 -2.59
C ALA A 82 -0.26 -5.79 -2.68
N CYS A 83 0.10 -6.38 -3.82
CA CYS A 83 -0.11 -7.80 -4.07
C CYS A 83 0.98 -8.69 -3.48
N HIS A 84 2.19 -8.15 -3.33
CA HIS A 84 3.38 -8.96 -3.05
C HIS A 84 4.02 -8.66 -1.70
N LEU A 85 3.83 -7.46 -1.15
CA LEU A 85 4.51 -7.06 0.09
C LEU A 85 4.24 -7.99 1.27
N PRO A 86 3.00 -8.46 1.54
CA PRO A 86 2.76 -9.37 2.66
C PRO A 86 3.68 -10.60 2.64
N ALA A 87 3.75 -11.30 1.50
CA ALA A 87 4.60 -12.48 1.33
C ALA A 87 6.11 -12.15 1.43
N VAL A 88 6.53 -10.98 0.91
CA VAL A 88 7.92 -10.53 1.03
C VAL A 88 8.30 -10.22 2.47
N LEU A 89 7.39 -9.61 3.23
CA LEU A 89 7.61 -9.32 4.65
C LEU A 89 7.69 -10.61 5.46
N ASP A 90 6.82 -11.59 5.22
CA ASP A 90 6.88 -12.90 5.89
C ASP A 90 8.25 -13.57 5.66
N PHE A 91 8.72 -13.60 4.41
CA PHE A 91 10.05 -14.12 4.08
C PHE A 91 11.18 -13.35 4.78
N ALA A 92 11.08 -12.02 4.85
CA ALA A 92 12.08 -11.19 5.53
C ALA A 92 12.09 -11.41 7.05
N LEU A 93 10.92 -11.58 7.67
CA LEU A 93 10.77 -11.85 9.10
C LEU A 93 11.38 -13.19 9.51
N GLU A 94 11.24 -14.24 8.68
CA GLU A 94 11.92 -15.52 8.91
C GLU A 94 13.43 -15.37 8.99
N LYS A 95 14.02 -14.47 8.18
CA LYS A 95 15.45 -14.17 8.25
C LYS A 95 15.86 -13.37 9.49
N MET A 96 14.92 -12.72 10.16
CA MET A 96 15.20 -11.92 11.37
C MET A 96 15.30 -12.75 12.66
N ILE A 97 15.00 -14.05 12.66
CA ILE A 97 14.97 -14.91 13.87
C ILE A 97 16.26 -14.81 14.73
N ASN A 98 17.41 -14.51 14.12
CA ASN A 98 18.69 -14.30 14.83
C ASN A 98 19.39 -12.98 14.46
N ARG A 99 18.65 -12.00 13.94
CA ARG A 99 19.20 -10.74 13.44
C ARG A 99 18.39 -9.57 14.00
N LYS A 100 19.09 -8.48 14.27
CA LYS A 100 18.46 -7.27 14.81
C LYS A 100 17.82 -6.42 13.74
N SER A 101 18.22 -6.59 12.48
CA SER A 101 17.70 -5.80 11.36
C SER A 101 17.88 -6.53 10.03
N ILE A 102 17.08 -6.14 9.05
CA ILE A 102 17.20 -6.56 7.66
C ILE A 102 16.76 -5.44 6.73
N THR A 103 17.45 -5.31 5.60
CA THR A 103 17.06 -4.44 4.49
C THR A 103 16.42 -5.26 3.39
N ILE A 104 15.34 -4.74 2.81
CA ILE A 104 14.61 -5.32 1.70
C ILE A 104 14.59 -4.26 0.59
N THR A 105 15.13 -4.60 -0.57
CA THR A 105 15.05 -3.76 -1.77
C THR A 105 14.08 -4.40 -2.73
N LEU A 106 12.94 -3.73 -2.98
CA LEU A 106 11.98 -4.12 -4.00
C LEU A 106 12.33 -3.39 -5.29
N THR A 107 12.51 -4.12 -6.39
CA THR A 107 12.76 -3.56 -7.73
C THR A 107 11.60 -3.85 -8.67
N GLN A 108 11.47 -3.05 -9.73
CA GLN A 108 10.37 -3.13 -10.70
C GLN A 108 8.99 -3.22 -10.01
N CYS A 109 8.70 -2.29 -9.12
CA CYS A 109 7.47 -2.24 -8.35
C CYS A 109 6.72 -0.91 -8.56
N HIS A 110 5.45 -0.89 -8.19
CA HIS A 110 4.62 0.32 -8.16
C HIS A 110 3.61 0.29 -6.99
N ASN A 111 2.85 1.38 -6.81
CA ASN A 111 1.88 1.55 -5.71
C ASN A 111 2.45 1.38 -4.30
N ARG A 112 3.66 1.89 -4.05
CA ARG A 112 4.42 1.72 -2.80
C ARG A 112 3.68 2.14 -1.53
N TRP A 113 2.79 3.12 -1.64
CA TRP A 113 1.92 3.54 -0.55
C TRP A 113 0.97 2.45 -0.07
N LEU A 114 0.58 1.51 -0.93
CA LEU A 114 -0.25 0.35 -0.56
C LEU A 114 0.54 -0.71 0.25
N GLY A 115 1.75 -0.39 0.72
CA GLY A 115 2.44 -1.14 1.77
C GLY A 115 2.23 -0.60 3.19
N PHE A 116 1.54 0.53 3.33
CA PHE A 116 1.42 1.30 4.58
C PHE A 116 0.92 0.48 5.78
N SER A 117 -0.22 -0.21 5.63
CA SER A 117 -0.84 -0.97 6.72
C SER A 117 -0.03 -2.22 7.09
N GLU A 118 0.70 -2.80 6.13
CA GLU A 118 1.55 -3.96 6.42
C GLU A 118 2.71 -3.58 7.34
N LEU A 119 3.33 -2.42 7.10
CA LEU A 119 4.35 -1.89 7.99
C LEU A 119 3.77 -1.52 9.37
N LEU A 120 2.54 -0.99 9.42
CA LEU A 120 1.84 -0.74 10.70
C LEU A 120 1.66 -2.02 11.51
N LYS A 121 1.22 -3.12 10.88
CA LYS A 121 1.04 -4.43 11.53
C LYS A 121 2.35 -4.94 12.16
N LEU A 122 3.50 -4.64 11.57
CA LEU A 122 4.81 -5.03 12.11
C LEU A 122 5.19 -4.23 13.37
N SER A 123 4.89 -2.93 13.41
CA SER A 123 5.16 -2.13 14.60
C SER A 123 4.39 -2.60 15.83
N ALA A 124 3.15 -3.05 15.64
CA ALA A 124 2.33 -3.64 16.70
C ALA A 124 2.92 -4.95 17.23
N LYS A 125 3.75 -5.64 16.42
CA LYS A 125 4.52 -6.83 16.79
C LYS A 125 5.91 -6.50 17.36
N GLY A 126 6.21 -5.22 17.61
CA GLY A 126 7.47 -4.76 18.18
C GLY A 126 8.62 -4.64 17.17
N ILE A 127 8.33 -4.48 15.88
CA ILE A 127 9.32 -4.32 14.81
C ILE A 127 9.23 -2.90 14.25
N ALA A 128 10.31 -2.12 14.33
CA ALA A 128 10.39 -0.83 13.69
C ALA A 128 10.53 -1.01 12.18
N CYS A 129 9.89 -0.14 11.41
CA CYS A 129 9.92 -0.11 9.96
C CYS A 129 10.38 1.25 9.46
N ARG A 130 11.28 1.28 8.49
CA ARG A 130 11.59 2.47 7.70
C ARG A 130 11.41 2.11 6.23
N ALA A 131 10.75 2.96 5.46
CA ALA A 131 10.59 2.74 4.03
C ALA A 131 10.86 4.03 3.27
N GLN A 132 11.51 3.94 2.11
CA GLN A 132 11.82 5.09 1.27
C GLN A 132 11.80 4.74 -0.22
N TRP A 133 11.44 5.72 -1.03
CA TRP A 133 11.43 5.59 -2.48
C TRP A 133 11.48 6.95 -3.18
N VAL A 134 11.70 6.91 -4.50
CA VAL A 134 11.67 8.08 -5.39
C VAL A 134 10.47 7.96 -6.33
N ASN A 135 9.84 9.09 -6.64
CA ASN A 135 8.71 9.21 -7.54
C ASN A 135 9.08 10.01 -8.80
N GLY A 136 8.42 9.70 -9.92
CA GLY A 136 8.54 10.48 -11.15
C GLY A 136 7.90 11.88 -11.05
N SER A 137 6.92 12.06 -10.18
CA SER A 137 6.23 13.33 -9.88
C SER A 137 6.54 13.82 -8.46
N SER A 138 6.18 15.08 -8.18
CA SER A 138 6.22 15.61 -6.80
C SER A 138 5.20 14.85 -5.92
N PRO A 139 5.53 14.53 -4.65
CA PRO A 139 6.84 14.73 -4.03
C PRO A 139 7.89 13.76 -4.60
N LYS A 140 9.08 14.26 -4.95
CA LYS A 140 10.13 13.44 -5.59
C LYS A 140 10.64 12.32 -4.70
N ARG A 141 10.77 12.55 -3.41
CA ARG A 141 11.21 11.55 -2.42
C ARG A 141 10.17 11.41 -1.34
N THR A 142 9.95 10.18 -0.92
CA THR A 142 9.12 9.85 0.24
C THR A 142 9.94 9.03 1.22
N LEU A 143 9.77 9.33 2.51
CA LEU A 143 10.28 8.54 3.62
C LEU A 143 9.15 8.30 4.62
N TYR A 144 9.10 7.08 5.11
CA TYR A 144 8.20 6.58 6.14
C TYR A 144 9.07 6.03 7.26
N VAL A 145 8.84 6.48 8.50
CA VAL A 145 9.53 5.95 9.69
C VAL A 145 8.50 5.59 10.75
N LEU A 146 8.47 4.32 11.15
CA LEU A 146 7.57 3.81 12.17
C LEU A 146 8.35 3.02 13.21
N ASN A 147 8.47 3.61 14.40
CA ASN A 147 9.13 2.95 15.52
C ASN A 147 8.21 1.92 16.21
N ARG A 148 8.80 1.04 17.00
CA ARG A 148 8.09 -0.10 17.60
C ARG A 148 6.93 0.37 18.47
N GLY A 149 5.80 -0.32 18.38
CA GLY A 149 4.60 -0.03 19.17
C GLY A 149 3.90 1.29 18.85
N ARG A 150 4.37 2.06 17.87
CA ARG A 150 3.68 3.27 17.39
C ARG A 150 2.53 2.87 16.47
N ILE A 151 1.41 3.59 16.56
CA ILE A 151 0.20 3.30 15.77
C ILE A 151 0.09 4.17 14.51
N ALA A 152 1.02 5.09 14.31
CA ALA A 152 1.12 5.95 13.14
C ALA A 152 2.60 6.31 12.88
N PRO A 153 3.01 6.40 11.59
CA PRO A 153 4.38 6.71 11.20
C PRO A 153 4.65 8.21 11.16
N GLU A 154 5.92 8.57 11.22
CA GLU A 154 6.41 9.86 10.74
C GLU A 154 6.62 9.78 9.21
N VAL A 155 6.04 10.71 8.46
CA VAL A 155 6.12 10.74 6.99
C VAL A 155 6.84 12.00 6.54
N PHE A 156 7.82 11.84 5.66
CA PHE A 156 8.62 12.95 5.15
C PHE A 156 8.62 12.99 3.62
N PHE A 157 8.60 14.21 3.08
CA PHE A 157 8.66 14.47 1.64
C PHE A 157 9.76 15.45 1.28
N SER A 158 10.29 15.31 0.07
CA SER A 158 11.24 16.25 -0.53
C SER A 158 11.04 16.32 -2.03
N ASP A 159 11.10 17.53 -2.58
CA ASP A 159 11.27 17.74 -4.03
C ASP A 159 12.74 17.91 -4.42
N GLN A 160 13.64 18.06 -3.44
CA GLN A 160 15.07 18.14 -3.68
C GLN A 160 15.60 16.76 -4.06
N PHE A 161 16.09 16.67 -5.29
CA PHE A 161 16.59 15.44 -5.87
C PHE A 161 17.72 15.74 -6.87
N ASP A 162 18.93 15.30 -6.55
CA ASP A 162 20.16 15.64 -7.30
C ASP A 162 20.61 14.52 -8.27
N GLY A 163 19.80 13.47 -8.47
CA GLY A 163 20.18 12.28 -9.24
C GLY A 163 19.84 12.36 -10.73
N HIS A 164 20.80 12.04 -11.60
CA HIS A 164 20.59 11.93 -13.05
C HIS A 164 20.19 10.53 -13.54
N ASP A 165 20.22 9.51 -12.68
CA ASP A 165 19.96 8.11 -13.06
C ASP A 165 19.24 7.40 -11.90
N THR A 166 17.91 7.46 -11.90
CA THR A 166 17.12 7.07 -10.73
C THR A 166 16.11 5.99 -11.05
N ASP A 167 16.18 4.93 -10.28
CA ASP A 167 15.16 3.90 -10.30
C ASP A 167 13.87 4.41 -9.64
N LEU A 168 12.94 4.85 -10.48
CA LEU A 168 11.58 5.28 -10.10
C LEU A 168 10.65 4.10 -9.78
N HIS A 169 11.15 2.89 -10.02
CA HIS A 169 10.43 1.64 -9.87
C HIS A 169 10.99 0.79 -8.70
N SER A 170 11.70 1.40 -7.76
CA SER A 170 12.20 0.72 -6.55
C SER A 170 11.69 1.29 -5.23
N MET A 171 11.69 0.45 -4.19
CA MET A 171 11.37 0.80 -2.80
C MET A 171 12.34 0.08 -1.88
N VAL A 172 12.89 0.79 -0.90
CA VAL A 172 13.75 0.20 0.14
C VAL A 172 12.99 0.20 1.45
N ILE A 173 12.97 -0.96 2.12
CA ILE A 173 12.35 -1.17 3.43
C ILE A 173 13.41 -1.71 4.38
N GLU A 174 13.50 -1.14 5.57
CA GLU A 174 14.34 -1.61 6.65
C GLU A 174 13.45 -2.03 7.82
N LEU A 175 13.64 -3.24 8.30
CA LEU A 175 13.00 -3.76 9.50
C LEU A 175 14.05 -3.87 10.60
N SER A 176 13.67 -3.52 11.83
CA SER A 176 14.59 -3.50 12.96
C SER A 176 13.89 -3.83 14.27
N VAL A 177 14.57 -4.55 15.16
CA VAL A 177 14.13 -4.76 16.56
C VAL A 177 14.49 -3.57 17.47
N ASN A 178 15.17 -2.56 16.94
CA ASN A 178 15.46 -1.29 17.60
C ASN A 178 14.80 -0.14 16.84
N ASP A 179 14.45 0.92 17.57
CA ASP A 179 13.87 2.13 16.99
C ASP A 179 14.88 2.90 16.12
N PHE A 180 14.37 3.58 15.10
CA PHE A 180 15.14 4.48 14.25
C PHE A 180 15.19 5.88 14.87
N ASP A 181 16.33 6.53 14.67
CA ASP A 181 16.48 7.97 14.92
C ASP A 181 15.75 8.74 13.81
N ILE A 182 14.67 9.43 14.19
CA ILE A 182 13.79 10.15 13.27
C ILE A 182 14.50 11.36 12.66
N GLU A 183 15.19 12.16 13.48
CA GLU A 183 15.90 13.36 13.01
C GLU A 183 17.00 13.00 12.01
N LYS A 184 17.76 11.94 12.32
CA LYS A 184 18.78 11.43 11.40
C LYS A 184 18.17 10.89 10.11
N SER A 185 17.04 10.19 10.19
CA SER A 185 16.37 9.63 9.01
C SER A 185 15.80 10.73 8.11
N ALA A 186 15.26 11.80 8.70
CA ALA A 186 14.62 12.91 7.99
C ALA A 186 15.59 13.87 7.28
N GLN A 187 16.90 13.67 7.39
CA GLN A 187 17.89 14.55 6.76
C GLN A 187 17.68 14.65 5.24
N GLY A 188 17.57 15.88 4.73
CA GLY A 188 17.32 16.16 3.32
C GLY A 188 15.85 16.07 2.88
N TYR A 189 14.93 15.90 3.82
CA TYR A 189 13.50 16.06 3.58
C TYR A 189 13.02 17.44 4.06
N THR A 190 12.09 18.03 3.32
CA THR A 190 11.65 19.43 3.51
C THR A 190 10.26 19.53 4.12
N THR A 191 9.45 18.48 4.00
CA THR A 191 8.10 18.42 4.52
C THR A 191 7.97 17.23 5.46
N HIS A 192 7.26 17.42 6.56
CA HIS A 192 7.03 16.40 7.59
C HIS A 192 5.55 16.39 7.94
N ILE A 193 4.93 15.21 7.90
CA ILE A 193 3.63 14.92 8.49
C ILE A 193 3.88 14.08 9.73
N GLU A 194 3.47 14.61 10.87
CA GLU A 194 3.66 13.96 12.17
C GLU A 194 2.75 12.75 12.34
N GLY A 195 3.22 11.71 13.03
CA GLY A 195 2.39 10.54 13.35
C GLY A 195 1.15 10.90 14.19
N ASP A 196 1.26 11.92 15.04
CA ASP A 196 0.12 12.42 15.83
C ASP A 196 -0.93 13.11 14.96
N GLU A 197 -0.54 13.73 13.84
CA GLU A 197 -1.47 14.29 12.85
C GLU A 197 -2.24 13.18 12.14
N LEU A 198 -1.53 12.17 11.65
CA LEU A 198 -2.15 11.00 11.03
C LEU A 198 -3.12 10.28 11.98
N SER A 199 -2.75 10.16 13.25
CA SER A 199 -3.59 9.55 14.29
C SER A 199 -4.87 10.34 14.53
N ARG A 200 -4.80 11.68 14.56
CA ARG A 200 -5.98 12.55 14.68
C ARG A 200 -6.90 12.40 13.47
N THR A 201 -6.34 12.37 12.27
CA THR A 201 -7.10 12.17 11.02
C THR A 201 -7.80 10.81 11.01
N GLN A 202 -7.12 9.75 11.46
CA GLN A 202 -7.72 8.42 11.60
C GLN A 202 -8.87 8.42 12.61
N GLN A 203 -8.70 9.04 13.77
CA GLN A 203 -9.76 9.14 14.78
C GLN A 203 -10.96 9.93 14.25
N ALA A 204 -10.72 11.03 13.53
CA ALA A 204 -11.78 11.79 12.89
C ALA A 204 -12.52 10.97 11.83
N SER A 205 -11.80 10.17 11.03
CA SER A 205 -12.39 9.26 10.05
C SER A 205 -13.29 8.20 10.69
N TRP A 206 -12.91 7.69 11.87
CA TRP A 206 -13.76 6.77 12.64
C TRP A 206 -15.04 7.43 13.18
N GLN A 207 -14.95 8.67 13.64
CA GLN A 207 -16.07 9.37 14.25
C GLN A 207 -17.05 9.96 13.22
N ASN A 208 -16.50 10.53 12.14
CA ASN A 208 -17.26 11.34 11.19
C ASN A 208 -17.48 10.65 9.85
N GLY A 209 -16.92 9.45 9.66
CA GLY A 209 -16.83 8.77 8.39
C GLY A 209 -15.61 9.21 7.57
N ILE A 210 -15.31 8.44 6.53
CA ILE A 210 -14.12 8.59 5.70
C ILE A 210 -14.43 9.54 4.55
N PHE A 211 -13.67 10.62 4.45
CA PHE A 211 -13.75 11.50 3.29
C PHE A 211 -13.10 10.85 2.07
N VAL A 212 -13.84 10.79 0.98
CA VAL A 212 -13.35 10.39 -0.35
C VAL A 212 -13.81 11.44 -1.35
N GLU A 213 -12.90 11.87 -2.22
CA GLU A 213 -13.23 12.81 -3.29
C GLU A 213 -14.24 12.19 -4.25
N ASP A 214 -15.23 12.97 -4.69
CA ASP A 214 -16.35 12.42 -5.46
C ASP A 214 -15.88 11.74 -6.74
N GLN A 215 -14.91 12.33 -7.44
CA GLN A 215 -14.34 11.76 -8.67
C GLN A 215 -13.64 10.40 -8.41
N GLU A 216 -12.87 10.30 -7.33
CA GLU A 216 -12.17 9.06 -6.96
C GLU A 216 -13.17 7.98 -6.54
N TRP A 217 -14.24 8.36 -5.85
CA TRP A 217 -15.29 7.41 -5.49
C TRP A 217 -16.06 6.90 -6.71
N GLU A 218 -16.41 7.77 -7.65
CA GLU A 218 -17.05 7.35 -8.90
C GLU A 218 -16.16 6.41 -9.72
N THR A 219 -14.87 6.72 -9.85
CA THR A 219 -13.91 5.84 -10.52
C THR A 219 -13.83 4.47 -9.83
N LEU A 220 -13.74 4.43 -8.49
CA LEU A 220 -13.72 3.18 -7.73
C LEU A 220 -14.99 2.35 -7.98
N LYS A 221 -16.17 2.99 -7.96
CA LYS A 221 -17.44 2.31 -8.24
C LYS A 221 -17.48 1.74 -9.64
N GLN A 222 -17.02 2.49 -10.65
CA GLN A 222 -16.97 2.00 -12.04
C GLN A 222 -16.10 0.74 -12.15
N THR A 223 -14.92 0.73 -11.53
CA THR A 223 -14.05 -0.45 -11.47
C THR A 223 -14.72 -1.61 -10.74
N ALA A 224 -15.42 -1.35 -9.63
CA ALA A 224 -16.19 -2.38 -8.90
C ALA A 224 -17.36 -2.97 -9.71
N THR A 225 -17.97 -2.17 -10.59
CA THR A 225 -19.06 -2.60 -11.47
C THR A 225 -18.58 -3.46 -12.65
N ALA A 226 -17.29 -3.46 -13.01
CA ALA A 226 -16.78 -4.31 -14.09
C ALA A 226 -16.97 -5.83 -13.84
N LEU A 227 -17.21 -6.26 -12.59
CA LEU A 227 -17.65 -7.62 -12.25
C LEU A 227 -19.09 -7.94 -12.60
N LEU A 228 -19.94 -6.92 -12.63
CA LEU A 228 -21.34 -7.05 -12.98
C LEU A 228 -21.38 -7.20 -14.50
N VAL A 229 -21.36 -8.46 -14.95
CA VAL A 229 -21.79 -8.86 -16.30
C VAL A 229 -22.93 -7.93 -16.73
N GLU A 230 -22.86 -7.39 -17.95
CA GLU A 230 -24.02 -6.75 -18.58
C GLU A 230 -25.25 -7.54 -18.19
N ASN A 231 -26.28 -6.87 -17.68
CA ASN A 231 -27.60 -7.47 -17.57
C ASN A 231 -28.06 -7.84 -18.98
N SER A 232 -27.51 -8.91 -19.56
CA SER A 232 -28.10 -9.59 -20.69
C SER A 232 -29.47 -10.02 -20.21
N GLU A 233 -30.48 -9.80 -21.05
CA GLU A 233 -31.91 -9.98 -20.73
C GLU A 233 -32.25 -11.33 -20.08
N ARG A 234 -31.33 -12.31 -20.13
CA ARG A 234 -31.38 -13.58 -19.38
C ARG A 234 -31.38 -13.44 -17.85
N SER A 235 -30.85 -12.36 -17.26
CA SER A 235 -30.87 -12.16 -15.80
C SER A 235 -32.22 -11.62 -15.28
N MET A 236 -33.07 -11.08 -16.16
CA MET A 236 -34.41 -10.61 -15.81
C MET A 236 -35.48 -11.73 -15.82
N LEU A 237 -35.16 -12.90 -16.38
CA LEU A 237 -36.01 -14.09 -16.30
C LEU A 237 -35.60 -14.83 -15.02
N GLY A 238 -36.21 -14.43 -13.90
CA GLY A 238 -35.82 -14.81 -12.54
C GLY A 238 -35.48 -16.30 -12.34
N ALA A 239 -34.64 -16.55 -11.34
CA ALA A 239 -34.28 -17.88 -10.82
C ALA A 239 -35.47 -18.56 -10.10
N GLY A 240 -36.59 -18.68 -10.82
CA GLY A 240 -37.89 -19.15 -10.35
C GLY A 240 -38.84 -19.36 -11.52
N GLY A 241 -38.38 -20.01 -12.59
CA GLY A 241 -39.25 -20.55 -13.63
C GLY A 241 -39.57 -22.01 -13.30
N VAL A 242 -40.73 -22.25 -12.69
CA VAL A 242 -41.31 -23.59 -12.57
C VAL A 242 -41.92 -23.94 -13.93
N VAL A 243 -41.36 -24.93 -14.65
CA VAL A 243 -42.06 -26.05 -15.33
C VAL A 243 -41.04 -27.15 -15.60
#